data_AF-A0A841Y1T7-F1
#
_entry.id   AF-A0A841Y1T7-F1
#
_cell.length_a   1.000
_cell.length_b   1.000
_cell.length_c   1.000
_cell.angle_alpha   90.00
_cell.angle_beta   90.00
_cell.angle_gamma   90.00
#
_symmetry.space_group_name_H-M   'P 1'
#
loop_
_entity.id
_entity.type
_entity.pdbx_description
1 polymer ?
#
loop_
_entity_poly.entity_id
_entity_poly.type
_entity_poly.pdbx_seq_one_letter_code
_entity_poly.pdbx_strand_id
1 'polypeptide(L)'
;MQYAKVRCYDAFVKQNDNMVHHVFVLYDMEVGRRKELHLELANEENDSLGCSWIDLYDLTEDNASPVILKLLQEIENEFADSLLNASRYENWIVKEK
;
A
#
# COMPACT_ATOMS: atom_id res chain seq x y z
N MET A 1 11.75 -11.79 13.17
CA MET A 1 11.13 -10.71 12.38
C MET A 1 11.59 -9.40 12.98
N GLN A 2 12.29 -8.59 12.20
CA GLN A 2 12.67 -7.24 12.57
C GLN A 2 11.86 -6.29 11.69
N TYR A 3 11.21 -5.31 12.30
CA TYR A 3 10.55 -4.22 11.58
C TYR A 3 11.35 -2.93 11.77
N ALA A 4 11.33 -2.06 10.77
CA ALA A 4 12.02 -0.78 10.79
C ALA A 4 11.22 0.29 10.02
N LYS A 5 11.73 1.53 10.03
CA LYS A 5 11.22 2.66 9.23
C LYS A 5 9.71 2.84 9.38
N VAL A 6 9.23 3.06 10.61
CA VAL A 6 7.80 3.30 10.87
C VAL A 6 7.41 4.69 10.40
N ARG A 7 6.46 4.77 9.46
CA ARG A 7 5.97 6.03 8.88
C ARG A 7 4.45 6.05 8.89
N CYS A 8 3.87 7.21 9.17
CA CYS A 8 2.42 7.41 9.15
C CYS A 8 2.08 8.35 7.99
N TYR A 9 1.11 7.96 7.17
CA TYR A 9 0.66 8.72 6.01
C TYR A 9 -0.85 8.72 5.92
N ASP A 10 -1.36 9.61 5.09
CA ASP A 10 -2.75 9.67 4.74
C ASP A 10 -2.99 9.98 3.26
N ALA A 11 -4.20 9.63 2.80
CA ALA A 11 -4.66 9.89 1.45
C ALA A 11 -6.17 10.11 1.42
N PHE A 12 -6.62 11.02 0.56
CA PHE A 12 -8.02 11.16 0.19
C PHE A 12 -8.26 10.41 -1.11
N VAL A 13 -9.21 9.48 -1.09
CA VAL A 13 -9.61 8.69 -2.26
C VAL A 13 -11.07 8.98 -2.53
N LYS A 14 -11.35 9.54 -3.70
CA LYS A 14 -12.73 9.78 -4.14
C LYS A 14 -13.14 8.67 -5.11
N GLN A 15 -14.04 7.80 -4.67
CA GLN A 15 -14.66 6.78 -5.51
C GLN A 15 -16.12 7.14 -5.74
N ASN A 16 -16.49 7.37 -7.01
CA ASN A 16 -17.78 7.96 -7.37
C ASN A 16 -17.98 9.29 -6.62
N ASP A 17 -19.08 9.44 -5.89
CA ASP A 17 -19.37 10.65 -5.09
C ASP A 17 -18.87 10.57 -3.64
N ASN A 18 -18.28 9.44 -3.23
CA ASN A 18 -17.81 9.24 -1.87
C ASN A 18 -16.33 9.56 -1.75
N MET A 19 -16.00 10.46 -0.81
CA MET A 19 -14.63 10.72 -0.41
C MET A 19 -14.30 9.96 0.86
N VAL A 20 -13.26 9.15 0.81
CA VAL A 20 -12.75 8.38 1.94
C VAL A 20 -11.37 8.91 2.31
N HIS A 21 -11.17 9.18 3.60
CA HIS A 21 -9.86 9.53 4.16
C HIS A 21 -9.22 8.29 4.74
N HIS A 22 -8.15 7.82 4.11
CA HIS A 22 -7.36 6.69 4.59
C HIS A 22 -6.18 7.23 5.39
N VAL A 23 -6.01 6.72 6.62
CA VAL A 23 -4.82 6.93 7.45
C VAL A 23 -4.18 5.58 7.67
N PHE A 24 -2.88 5.47 7.43
CA PHE A 24 -2.18 4.19 7.47
C PHE A 24 -0.74 4.34 7.95
N VAL A 25 -0.21 3.25 8.49
CA VAL A 25 1.16 3.16 8.99
C VAL A 25 1.92 2.11 8.19
N LEU A 26 3.07 2.49 7.64
CA LEU A 26 3.97 1.62 6.89
C LEU A 26 5.23 1.32 7.69
N TYR A 27 5.65 0.07 7.67
CA TYR A 27 6.89 -0.41 8.28
C TYR A 27 7.57 -1.39 7.32
N ASP A 28 8.89 -1.32 7.26
CA ASP A 28 9.69 -2.27 6.48
C ASP A 28 9.87 -3.53 7.31
N MET A 29 9.68 -4.70 6.69
CA MET A 29 9.88 -5.99 7.35
C MET A 29 10.88 -6.84 6.59
N GLU A 30 11.84 -7.38 7.33
CA GLU A 30 12.66 -8.48 6.84
C GLU A 30 11.88 -9.79 6.98
N VAL A 31 11.48 -10.32 5.83
CA VAL A 31 10.93 -11.68 5.72
C VAL A 31 12.04 -12.68 5.40
N GLY A 32 11.83 -13.94 5.77
CA GLY A 32 12.74 -15.03 5.40
C GLY A 32 12.78 -15.26 3.87
N ARG A 33 13.42 -16.36 3.43
CA ARG A 33 13.41 -16.75 2.00
C ARG A 33 11.99 -16.67 1.44
N ARG A 34 11.85 -16.23 0.16
CA ARG A 34 10.63 -16.27 -0.67
C ARG A 34 10.08 -17.70 -0.78
N LYS A 35 9.64 -18.29 0.32
CA LYS A 35 8.70 -19.40 0.33
C LYS A 35 7.32 -18.78 0.25
N GLU A 36 6.39 -19.54 -0.30
CA GLU A 36 4.97 -19.22 -0.29
C GLU A 36 4.61 -18.75 1.13
N LEU A 37 4.33 -17.45 1.26
CA LEU A 37 3.75 -16.90 2.48
C LEU A 37 2.32 -17.45 2.51
N HIS A 38 2.18 -18.71 2.93
CA HIS A 38 0.90 -19.21 3.39
C HIS A 38 0.62 -18.48 4.70
N LEU A 39 -0.11 -17.38 4.58
CA LEU A 39 -0.72 -16.69 5.70
C LEU A 39 -1.83 -17.60 6.23
N GLU A 40 -1.44 -18.63 6.98
CA GLU A 40 -2.37 -19.39 7.81
C GLU A 40 -2.73 -18.51 9.00
N LEU A 41 -3.93 -17.93 8.95
CA LEU A 41 -4.48 -17.22 10.09
C LEU A 41 -4.92 -18.26 11.13
N ALA A 42 -4.49 -18.09 12.38
CA ALA A 42 -4.69 -19.10 13.41
C ALA A 42 -6.18 -19.36 13.75
N ASN A 43 -7.03 -18.33 13.64
CA ASN A 43 -8.45 -18.38 14.02
C ASN A 43 -9.35 -17.53 13.12
N GLU A 44 -8.86 -17.07 11.97
CA GLU A 44 -9.58 -16.16 11.07
C GLU A 44 -9.66 -16.77 9.67
N GLU A 45 -10.75 -16.48 8.97
CA GLU A 45 -10.85 -16.81 7.56
C GLU A 45 -10.09 -15.77 6.75
N ASN A 46 -9.15 -16.21 5.92
CA ASN A 46 -8.44 -15.33 5.01
C ASN A 46 -9.35 -15.03 3.81
N ASP A 47 -9.89 -13.81 3.75
CA ASP A 47 -10.75 -13.32 2.67
C ASP A 47 -9.96 -12.72 1.48
N SER A 48 -8.63 -12.79 1.52
CA SER A 48 -7.81 -12.32 0.40
C SER A 48 -7.89 -13.27 -0.81
N LEU A 49 -7.68 -12.71 -2.00
CA LEU A 49 -7.49 -13.48 -3.24
C LEU A 49 -6.12 -14.16 -3.32
N GLY A 50 -5.31 -14.09 -2.27
CA GLY A 50 -3.95 -14.62 -2.20
C GLY A 50 -2.87 -13.55 -2.06
N CYS A 51 -1.62 -13.99 -2.20
CA CYS A 51 -0.40 -13.19 -2.02
C CYS A 51 0.52 -13.36 -3.22
N SER A 52 1.19 -12.28 -3.63
CA SER A 52 2.20 -12.28 -4.70
C SER A 52 3.38 -11.39 -4.34
N TRP A 53 4.59 -11.82 -4.73
CA TRP A 53 5.78 -10.98 -4.73
C TRP A 53 5.84 -10.21 -6.05
N ILE A 54 5.72 -8.89 -5.99
CA ILE A 54 5.74 -8.00 -7.17
C ILE A 54 6.95 -7.08 -7.04
N ASP A 55 7.65 -6.82 -8.13
CA ASP A 55 8.71 -5.81 -8.15
C ASP A 55 8.08 -4.42 -7.96
N LEU A 56 8.71 -3.57 -7.15
CA LEU A 56 8.17 -2.24 -6.87
C LEU A 56 8.06 -1.40 -8.14
N TYR A 57 8.95 -1.61 -9.13
CA TYR A 57 8.94 -0.89 -10.40
C TYR A 57 7.83 -1.35 -11.36
N ASP A 58 7.17 -2.47 -11.09
CA ASP A 58 6.02 -2.95 -11.87
C ASP A 58 4.69 -2.36 -11.37
N LEU A 59 4.69 -1.67 -10.23
CA LEU A 59 3.51 -1.10 -9.61
C LEU A 59 3.24 0.31 -10.16
N THR A 60 2.00 0.54 -10.56
CA THR A 60 1.53 1.79 -11.18
C THR A 60 0.15 2.15 -10.66
N GLU A 61 -0.32 3.36 -10.97
CA GLU A 61 -1.70 3.77 -10.64
C GLU A 61 -2.75 2.83 -11.23
N ASP A 62 -2.43 2.14 -12.33
CA ASP A 62 -3.33 1.23 -13.00
C ASP A 62 -3.50 -0.13 -12.31
N ASN A 63 -2.57 -0.53 -11.45
CA ASN A 63 -2.54 -1.88 -10.86
C ASN A 63 -2.31 -1.90 -9.33
N ALA A 64 -2.06 -0.75 -8.72
CA ALA A 64 -1.75 -0.62 -7.30
C ALA A 64 -2.79 0.25 -6.56
N SER A 65 -2.91 0.05 -5.25
CA SER A 65 -3.81 0.85 -4.42
C SER A 65 -3.17 2.19 -4.02
N PRO A 66 -3.97 3.18 -3.59
CA PRO A 66 -3.46 4.49 -3.14
C PRO A 66 -2.41 4.42 -2.03
N VAL A 67 -2.47 3.38 -1.19
CA VAL A 67 -1.47 3.10 -0.13
C VAL A 67 -0.11 2.76 -0.73
N ILE A 68 -0.09 1.90 -1.75
CA ILE A 68 1.14 1.51 -2.45
C ILE A 68 1.70 2.70 -3.25
N LEU A 69 0.83 3.48 -3.91
CA LEU A 69 1.27 4.68 -4.62
C LEU A 69 1.94 5.71 -3.68
N LYS A 70 1.45 5.82 -2.44
CA LYS A 70 2.10 6.66 -1.43
C LYS A 70 3.50 6.15 -1.06
N LEU A 71 3.67 4.83 -0.95
CA LEU A 71 4.98 4.22 -0.73
C LEU A 71 5.93 4.47 -1.92
N LEU A 72 5.46 4.34 -3.16
CA LEU A 72 6.28 4.64 -4.34
C LEU A 72 6.73 6.11 -4.35
N GLN A 73 5.83 7.04 -4.01
CA GLN A 73 6.18 8.46 -3.85
C GLN A 73 7.27 8.68 -2.80
N GLU A 74 7.23 7.96 -1.67
CA GLU A 74 8.28 8.01 -0.65
C GLU A 74 9.64 7.54 -1.19
N ILE A 75 9.66 6.40 -1.88
CA ILE A 75 10.87 5.78 -2.41
C ILE A 75 11.50 6.65 -3.50
N GLU A 76 10.66 7.26 -4.35
CA GLU A 76 11.11 8.18 -5.40
C GLU A 76 11.58 9.54 -4.84
N ASN A 77 11.03 9.98 -3.71
CA ASN A 77 11.23 11.33 -3.16
C ASN A 77 11.67 11.32 -1.69
N GLU A 78 12.71 10.54 -1.34
CA GLU A 78 13.13 10.31 0.06
C GLU A 78 13.33 11.57 0.96
N PHE A 79 13.32 12.79 0.41
CA PHE A 79 13.51 14.05 1.15
C PHE A 79 12.67 15.27 0.67
N ALA A 80 11.49 15.09 0.07
CA ALA A 80 10.67 16.22 -0.35
C ALA A 80 9.54 16.58 0.65
N ASP A 81 9.36 17.87 0.93
CA ASP A 81 8.29 18.43 1.80
C ASP A 81 6.87 17.96 1.39
N SER A 82 6.69 17.54 0.14
CA SER A 82 5.42 17.03 -0.39
C SER A 82 5.02 15.65 0.17
N LEU A 83 5.96 14.89 0.74
CA LEU A 83 5.71 13.56 1.28
C LEU A 83 4.72 13.60 2.46
N LEU A 84 4.81 14.66 3.28
CA LEU A 84 3.96 14.86 4.45
C LEU A 84 2.55 15.37 4.11
N ASN A 85 2.31 15.75 2.85
CA ASN A 85 0.98 16.15 2.41
C ASN A 85 0.14 14.91 2.08
N ALA A 86 -1.14 14.97 2.44
CA ALA A 86 -2.11 13.96 2.05
C ALA A 86 -2.21 13.89 0.52
N SER A 87 -1.98 12.70 -0.05
CA SER A 87 -2.17 12.50 -1.48
C SER A 87 -3.67 12.49 -1.81
N ARG A 88 -4.06 13.04 -2.95
CA ARG A 88 -5.46 13.09 -3.39
C ARG A 88 -5.62 12.33 -4.70
N TYR A 89 -6.45 11.29 -4.67
CA TYR A 89 -6.78 10.47 -5.83
C TYR A 89 -8.25 10.71 -6.17
N GLU A 90 -8.48 11.62 -7.11
CA GLU A 90 -9.82 12.02 -7.54
C GLU A 90 -10.27 11.11 -8.70
N ASN A 91 -11.50 10.62 -8.64
CA ASN A 91 -12.06 9.67 -9.62
C ASN A 91 -11.37 8.30 -9.60
N TRP A 92 -11.05 7.79 -8.42
CA TRP A 92 -10.47 6.45 -8.26
C TRP A 92 -11.45 5.38 -8.74
N ILE A 93 -11.01 4.56 -9.69
CA ILE A 93 -11.79 3.44 -10.23
C ILE A 93 -11.13 2.14 -9.79
N VAL A 94 -11.85 1.36 -9.00
CA VAL A 94 -11.42 0.00 -8.65
C VAL A 94 -11.58 -0.86 -9.89
N LYS A 95 -10.47 -1.36 -10.42
CA LYS A 95 -10.47 -2.31 -11.54
C LYS A 95 -10.72 -3.71 -11.00
N GLU A 96 -11.62 -4.43 -11.64
CA GLU A 96 -11.81 -5.86 -11.40
C GLU A 96 -10.58 -6.62 -11.91
N LYS A 97 -10.18 -7.66 -11.18
CA LYS A 97 -9.09 -8.56 -11.56
C LYS A 97 -9.59 -9.70 -12.43
#